data_AF-A0A139XD52-F1
#
_entry.id   AF-A0A139XD52-F1
#
_cell.length_a   1.000
_cell.length_b   1.000
_cell.length_c   1.000
_cell.angle_alpha   90.00
_cell.angle_beta   90.00
_cell.angle_gamma   90.00
#
_symmetry.space_group_name_H-M   'P 1'
#
loop_
_entity.id
_entity.type
_entity.pdbx_description
1 polymer ?
#
loop_
_entity_poly.entity_id
_entity_poly.type
_entity_poly.pdbx_seq_one_letter_code
_entity_poly.pdbx_strand_id
1 'polypeptide(L)'
;MQHQPENTNKKLLNFLQVNHFESINPNSQNLIEDLTDEELAACVGGCDLSVTAGSQEVINVPLVEGIPVLGECSVRINSLGVEYDPNGSQRSVRSDRNIKEAIAEVNPQEILKGIANLPITSWQYKNENTSIRHIGPMAQDFAATFQVGESDRTINIVDGMGVSLAAIQALYQLMQQKDSQINELRSELHQLKQQMH
;
A
#
# COMPACT_ATOMS: atom_id res chain seq x y z
N MET A 1 39.38 27.43 -49.95
CA MET A 1 38.02 27.48 -49.35
C MET A 1 37.65 26.04 -48.99
N GLN A 2 38.11 25.54 -47.84
CA GLN A 2 37.50 25.63 -46.50
C GLN A 2 36.17 24.88 -46.36
N HIS A 3 36.21 23.88 -45.46
CA HIS A 3 35.12 23.23 -44.70
C HIS A 3 34.21 22.25 -45.44
N GLN A 4 33.79 21.09 -44.90
CA GLN A 4 34.17 20.20 -43.79
C GLN A 4 33.17 19.01 -43.88
N PRO A 5 33.37 17.88 -43.15
CA PRO A 5 32.70 16.61 -43.41
C PRO A 5 31.21 16.59 -43.02
N GLU A 6 30.46 15.69 -43.66
CA GLU A 6 29.07 15.37 -43.33
C GLU A 6 28.94 15.01 -41.84
N ASN A 7 28.19 15.87 -41.15
CA ASN A 7 28.06 15.89 -39.71
C ASN A 7 27.09 14.80 -39.24
N THR A 8 27.63 13.65 -38.87
CA THR A 8 26.95 12.55 -38.18
C THR A 8 26.33 12.95 -36.83
N ASN A 9 26.48 14.21 -36.36
CA ASN A 9 25.80 14.72 -35.15
C ASN A 9 24.36 15.20 -35.35
N LYS A 10 23.83 15.31 -36.58
CA LYS A 10 22.43 15.76 -36.75
C LYS A 10 21.37 14.70 -36.47
N LYS A 11 21.73 13.42 -36.33
CA LYS A 11 20.80 12.38 -35.84
C LYS A 11 20.93 12.10 -34.34
N LEU A 12 21.98 12.59 -33.68
CA LEU A 12 22.18 12.48 -32.23
C LEU A 12 21.67 13.70 -31.44
N LEU A 13 21.42 14.83 -32.11
CA LEU A 13 20.86 16.04 -31.49
C LEU A 13 19.33 16.11 -31.43
N ASN A 14 18.60 15.15 -32.03
CA ASN A 14 17.15 15.04 -31.87
C ASN A 14 16.72 14.03 -30.79
N PHE A 15 17.67 13.46 -30.05
CA PHE A 15 17.39 12.54 -28.92
C PHE A 15 17.87 13.06 -27.56
N LEU A 16 18.35 14.31 -27.51
CA LEU A 16 18.75 15.01 -26.28
C LEU A 16 18.07 16.38 -26.13
N GLN A 17 16.78 16.48 -26.47
CA GLN A 17 15.89 17.46 -25.86
C GLN A 17 15.42 16.92 -24.50
N VAL A 18 16.38 16.80 -23.60
CA VAL A 18 16.18 16.87 -22.16
C VAL A 18 16.53 18.31 -21.79
N ASN A 19 15.68 18.93 -20.97
CA ASN A 19 15.83 20.26 -20.35
C ASN A 19 15.32 21.47 -21.15
N HIS A 20 13.99 21.63 -21.15
CA HIS A 20 13.42 22.97 -20.92
C HIS A 20 12.94 23.03 -19.47
N PHE A 21 13.90 23.21 -18.57
CA PHE A 21 13.66 23.91 -17.31
C PHE A 21 13.60 25.40 -17.66
N GLU A 22 12.45 25.89 -18.09
CA GLU A 22 12.19 27.32 -18.10
C GLU A 22 11.47 27.68 -16.79
N SER A 23 12.24 28.37 -15.94
CA SER A 23 11.84 29.14 -14.76
C SER A 23 10.77 28.52 -13.85
N ILE A 24 11.24 27.85 -12.78
CA ILE A 24 10.47 27.78 -11.54
C ILE A 24 10.28 29.22 -11.07
N ASN A 25 9.03 29.68 -11.02
CA ASN A 25 8.67 30.92 -10.33
C ASN A 25 9.02 30.74 -8.84
N PRO A 26 9.97 31.51 -8.28
CA PRO A 26 10.45 31.31 -6.91
C PRO A 26 9.40 31.66 -5.84
N ASN A 27 8.20 32.09 -6.23
CA ASN A 27 7.07 32.39 -5.34
C ASN A 27 5.92 31.37 -5.40
N SER A 28 6.13 30.16 -5.94
CA SER A 28 5.11 29.10 -5.92
C SER A 28 5.02 28.41 -4.55
N GLN A 29 4.38 29.07 -3.59
CA GLN A 29 3.77 28.39 -2.46
C GLN A 29 2.50 27.69 -2.98
N ASN A 30 2.62 26.40 -3.35
CA ASN A 30 1.57 25.36 -3.46
C ASN A 30 1.76 24.48 -4.72
N LEU A 31 2.42 23.33 -4.55
CA LEU A 31 2.61 22.30 -5.58
C LEU A 31 1.33 21.48 -5.91
N ILE A 32 0.15 21.96 -5.51
CA ILE A 32 -1.12 21.24 -5.64
C ILE A 32 -2.13 22.00 -6.52
N GLU A 33 -1.91 23.28 -6.84
CA GLU A 33 -2.94 24.10 -7.51
C GLU A 33 -3.02 23.97 -9.04
N ASP A 34 -2.11 23.23 -9.69
CA ASP A 34 -2.04 23.18 -11.16
C ASP A 34 -2.33 21.81 -11.79
N LEU A 35 -2.92 20.86 -11.05
CA LEU A 35 -3.46 19.65 -11.68
C LEU A 35 -4.96 19.83 -11.91
N THR A 36 -5.38 19.72 -13.17
CA THR A 36 -6.82 19.57 -13.47
C THR A 36 -7.34 18.29 -12.84
N ASP A 37 -8.64 18.24 -12.51
CA ASP A 37 -9.26 17.05 -11.92
C ASP A 37 -9.02 15.80 -12.78
N GLU A 38 -8.98 15.94 -14.11
CA GLU A 38 -8.58 14.88 -15.04
C GLU A 38 -7.12 14.41 -14.89
N GLU A 39 -6.17 15.32 -14.69
CA GLU A 39 -4.75 14.99 -14.49
C GLU A 39 -4.52 14.35 -13.12
N LEU A 40 -5.23 14.81 -12.10
CA LEU A 40 -5.21 14.19 -10.77
C LEU A 40 -5.79 12.77 -10.82
N ALA A 41 -6.91 12.57 -11.54
CA ALA A 41 -7.55 11.27 -11.73
C ALA A 41 -6.69 10.28 -12.52
N ALA A 42 -5.90 10.76 -13.48
CA ALA A 42 -4.95 9.93 -14.22
C ALA A 42 -3.74 9.48 -13.37
N CYS A 43 -3.38 10.23 -12.31
CA CYS A 43 -2.24 9.91 -11.43
C CYS A 43 -2.58 8.88 -10.33
N VAL A 44 -3.84 8.74 -9.91
CA VAL A 44 -4.26 7.74 -8.92
C VAL A 44 -4.77 6.46 -9.58
N GLY A 45 -3.84 5.64 -10.08
CA GLY A 45 -4.15 4.34 -10.67
C GLY A 45 -5.09 3.45 -9.83
N GLY A 46 -5.94 2.71 -10.55
CA GLY A 46 -6.52 1.43 -10.12
C GLY A 46 -8.05 1.38 -10.11
N CYS A 47 -8.64 0.75 -11.14
CA CYS A 47 -9.98 0.19 -11.07
C CYS A 47 -9.90 -1.18 -10.38
N ASP A 48 -10.69 -1.43 -9.34
CA ASP A 48 -10.90 -2.78 -8.82
C ASP A 48 -12.39 -3.11 -8.89
N LEU A 49 -12.74 -4.25 -9.47
CA LEU A 49 -14.10 -4.76 -9.61
C LEU A 49 -14.17 -6.08 -8.85
N SER A 50 -14.86 -6.10 -7.70
CA SER A 50 -15.10 -7.35 -6.97
C SER A 50 -16.49 -7.90 -7.30
N VAL A 51 -16.54 -9.16 -7.76
CA VAL A 51 -17.79 -9.91 -7.99
C VAL A 51 -17.79 -11.11 -7.06
N THR A 52 -18.67 -11.09 -6.04
CA THR A 52 -18.88 -12.26 -5.17
C THR A 52 -20.12 -13.01 -5.65
N ALA A 53 -19.94 -14.14 -6.34
CA ALA A 53 -21.02 -15.04 -6.69
C ALA A 53 -21.17 -16.11 -5.59
N GLY A 54 -22.03 -15.85 -4.61
CA GLY A 54 -22.48 -16.89 -3.67
C GLY A 54 -23.56 -17.76 -4.32
N SER A 55 -23.45 -19.09 -4.22
CA SER A 55 -24.51 -20.00 -4.64
C SER A 55 -25.65 -19.96 -3.62
N GLN A 56 -26.61 -19.06 -3.81
CA GLN A 56 -27.85 -19.05 -3.03
C GLN A 56 -28.98 -19.56 -3.90
N GLU A 57 -29.59 -20.68 -3.51
CA GLU A 57 -30.81 -21.18 -4.14
C GLU A 57 -31.96 -20.25 -3.74
N VAL A 58 -32.33 -19.33 -4.63
CA VAL A 58 -33.27 -18.26 -4.29
C VAL A 58 -34.72 -18.75 -4.34
N ILE A 59 -35.05 -19.65 -5.27
CA ILE A 59 -36.36 -20.31 -5.40
C ILE A 59 -36.15 -21.68 -6.07
N ASN A 60 -36.85 -22.70 -5.57
CA ASN A 60 -36.99 -23.99 -6.24
C ASN A 60 -38.39 -24.09 -6.86
N VAL A 61 -38.47 -24.22 -8.19
CA VAL A 61 -39.74 -24.30 -8.93
C VAL A 61 -40.05 -25.76 -9.22
N PRO A 62 -41.07 -26.37 -8.57
CA PRO A 62 -41.40 -27.76 -8.86
C PRO A 62 -42.04 -27.83 -10.26
N LEU A 63 -41.42 -28.60 -11.15
CA LEU A 63 -42.02 -28.91 -12.44
C LEU A 63 -43.24 -29.82 -12.20
N VAL A 64 -44.43 -29.35 -12.59
CA VAL A 64 -45.63 -30.19 -12.59
C VAL A 64 -45.46 -31.21 -13.72
N GLU A 65 -45.66 -32.50 -13.42
CA GLU A 65 -45.50 -33.57 -14.41
C GLU A 65 -46.32 -33.29 -15.68
N GLY A 66 -45.65 -33.38 -16.83
CA GLY A 66 -46.28 -33.28 -18.15
C GLY A 66 -46.13 -31.95 -18.87
N ILE A 67 -45.49 -30.93 -18.29
CA ILE A 67 -45.12 -29.70 -19.03
C ILE A 67 -43.67 -29.84 -19.52
N PRO A 68 -43.42 -30.15 -20.80
CA PRO A 68 -42.08 -30.06 -21.34
C PRO A 68 -41.65 -28.59 -21.29
N VAL A 69 -40.46 -28.34 -20.76
CA VAL A 69 -39.81 -27.03 -20.87
C VAL A 69 -39.55 -26.79 -22.37
N LEU A 70 -40.51 -26.17 -23.06
CA LEU A 70 -40.41 -25.84 -24.49
C LEU A 70 -39.74 -24.48 -24.63
N GLY A 71 -38.42 -24.47 -24.49
CA GLY A 71 -37.59 -23.29 -24.77
C GLY A 71 -36.66 -22.90 -23.63
N GLU A 72 -35.89 -21.84 -23.86
CA GLU A 72 -34.93 -21.30 -22.90
C GLU A 72 -35.64 -20.67 -21.68
N CYS A 73 -35.31 -21.15 -20.48
CA CYS A 73 -35.64 -20.44 -19.24
C CYS A 73 -34.72 -19.21 -19.10
N SER A 74 -35.30 -18.02 -18.93
CA SER A 74 -34.55 -16.79 -18.65
C SER A 74 -34.87 -16.27 -17.26
N VAL A 75 -33.82 -15.94 -16.50
CA VAL A 75 -33.93 -15.23 -15.22
C VAL A 75 -33.76 -13.74 -15.51
N ARG A 76 -34.75 -12.92 -15.11
CA ARG A 76 -34.65 -11.46 -15.18
C ARG A 76 -34.20 -10.91 -13.84
N ILE A 77 -33.00 -10.33 -13.80
CA ILE A 77 -32.50 -9.60 -12.63
C ILE A 77 -33.08 -8.17 -12.70
N ASN A 78 -33.93 -7.81 -11.74
CA ASN A 78 -34.61 -6.51 -11.71
C ASN A 78 -33.75 -5.37 -11.15
N SER A 79 -32.72 -5.71 -10.36
CA SER A 79 -31.73 -4.76 -9.87
C SER A 79 -30.42 -5.50 -9.59
N LEU A 80 -29.32 -4.97 -10.11
CA LEU A 80 -27.95 -5.36 -9.81
C LEU A 80 -27.30 -4.14 -9.14
N GLY A 81 -26.89 -4.28 -7.89
CA GLY A 81 -26.20 -3.20 -7.18
C GLY A 81 -24.75 -3.12 -7.64
N VAL A 82 -24.43 -2.10 -8.43
CA VAL A 82 -23.05 -1.68 -8.70
C VAL A 82 -22.87 -0.38 -7.93
N GLU A 83 -22.03 -0.42 -6.89
CA GLU A 83 -21.67 0.79 -6.17
C GLU A 83 -20.50 1.45 -6.89
N TYR A 84 -20.81 2.49 -7.66
CA TYR A 84 -19.85 3.37 -8.32
C TYR A 84 -19.68 4.59 -7.43
N ASP A 85 -18.50 4.75 -6.84
CA ASP A 85 -18.17 5.89 -6.02
C ASP A 85 -17.17 6.80 -6.75
N PRO A 86 -17.64 7.69 -7.64
CA PRO A 86 -16.76 8.51 -8.49
C PRO A 86 -15.93 9.53 -7.72
N ASN A 87 -16.34 9.87 -6.49
CA ASN A 87 -15.69 10.88 -5.64
C ASN A 87 -15.22 10.32 -4.30
N GLY A 88 -15.65 9.12 -3.92
CA GLY A 88 -15.52 8.65 -2.56
C GLY A 88 -14.47 7.58 -2.39
N SER A 89 -13.83 7.73 -1.24
CA SER A 89 -12.65 7.02 -0.79
C SER A 89 -12.92 5.55 -0.44
N GLN A 90 -13.51 4.76 -1.34
CA GLN A 90 -13.64 3.30 -1.16
C GLN A 90 -12.28 2.57 -1.01
N ARG A 91 -11.17 3.31 -1.05
CA ARG A 91 -9.85 2.93 -0.53
C ARG A 91 -9.78 2.86 1.01
N SER A 92 -10.87 3.14 1.74
CA SER A 92 -10.93 3.15 3.20
C SER A 92 -11.30 1.78 3.76
N VAL A 93 -10.49 1.23 4.65
CA VAL A 93 -10.85 -0.02 5.34
C VAL A 93 -11.77 0.26 6.52
N ARG A 94 -12.88 -0.48 6.61
CA ARG A 94 -13.81 -0.41 7.75
C ARG A 94 -13.07 -0.71 9.05
N SER A 95 -13.02 0.27 9.94
CA SER A 95 -12.21 0.19 11.17
C SER A 95 -12.88 0.94 12.33
N ASP A 96 -14.15 0.65 12.60
CA ASP A 96 -14.89 1.19 13.75
C ASP A 96 -14.67 0.31 15.00
N ARG A 97 -14.57 0.90 16.19
CA ARG A 97 -14.47 0.15 17.46
C ARG A 97 -15.74 -0.66 17.73
N ASN A 98 -16.91 -0.17 17.35
CA ASN A 98 -18.21 -0.78 17.62
C ASN A 98 -18.49 -2.03 16.77
N ILE A 99 -17.70 -2.25 15.72
CA ILE A 99 -17.78 -3.46 14.88
C ILE A 99 -16.64 -4.45 15.17
N LYS A 100 -15.83 -4.18 16.21
CA LYS A 100 -14.69 -5.02 16.62
C LYS A 100 -14.96 -5.59 18.01
N GLU A 101 -14.66 -6.86 18.19
CA GLU A 101 -14.75 -7.56 19.47
C GLU A 101 -13.39 -8.16 19.85
N ALA A 102 -13.28 -8.71 21.06
CA ALA A 102 -12.05 -9.33 21.58
C ALA A 102 -10.79 -8.44 21.50
N ILE A 103 -10.95 -7.13 21.73
CA ILE A 103 -9.87 -6.15 21.64
C ILE A 103 -8.86 -6.39 22.77
N ALA A 104 -7.61 -6.69 22.41
CA ALA A 104 -6.49 -6.87 23.33
C ALA A 104 -5.30 -5.98 22.92
N GLU A 105 -4.44 -5.67 23.88
CA GLU A 105 -3.19 -4.96 23.60
C GLU A 105 -2.18 -5.89 22.92
N VAL A 106 -1.41 -5.33 21.98
CA VAL A 106 -0.27 -6.02 21.35
C VAL A 106 1.00 -5.74 22.15
N ASN A 107 1.96 -6.66 22.14
CA ASN A 107 3.28 -6.44 22.74
C ASN A 107 4.19 -5.70 21.73
N PRO A 108 4.53 -4.41 21.94
CA PRO A 108 5.27 -3.64 20.96
C PRO A 108 6.70 -4.16 20.72
N GLN A 109 7.35 -4.74 21.74
CA GLN A 109 8.70 -5.28 21.64
C GLN A 109 8.75 -6.55 20.79
N GLU A 110 7.76 -7.43 20.92
CA GLU A 110 7.65 -8.62 20.06
C GLU A 110 7.32 -8.22 18.61
N ILE A 111 6.45 -7.22 18.40
CA ILE A 111 6.18 -6.68 17.06
C ILE A 111 7.46 -6.10 16.43
N LEU A 112 8.22 -5.29 17.18
CA LEU A 112 9.46 -4.70 16.69
C LEU A 112 10.50 -5.77 16.34
N LYS A 113 10.63 -6.80 17.18
CA LYS A 113 11.51 -7.94 16.93
C LYS A 113 11.06 -8.74 15.70
N GLY A 114 9.75 -8.92 15.52
CA GLY A 114 9.19 -9.53 14.31
C GLY A 114 9.56 -8.74 13.07
N ILE A 115 9.31 -7.43 13.06
CA ILE A 115 9.65 -6.53 11.95
C ILE A 115 11.15 -6.52 11.65
N ALA A 116 12.01 -6.49 12.67
CA ALA A 116 13.45 -6.49 12.49
C ALA A 116 13.99 -7.77 11.82
N ASN A 117 13.29 -8.89 11.99
CA ASN A 117 13.66 -10.18 11.38
C ASN A 117 12.87 -10.49 10.11
N LEU A 118 11.85 -9.69 9.77
CA LEU A 118 10.99 -9.94 8.63
C LEU A 118 11.74 -9.64 7.33
N PRO A 119 11.87 -10.61 6.40
CA PRO A 119 12.52 -10.36 5.12
C PRO A 119 11.74 -9.32 4.30
N ILE A 120 12.38 -8.21 3.98
CA ILE A 120 11.86 -7.23 3.02
C ILE A 120 12.65 -7.37 1.73
N THR A 121 11.94 -7.68 0.64
CA THR A 121 12.57 -7.89 -0.66
C THR A 121 11.91 -7.01 -1.72
N SER A 122 12.65 -6.72 -2.78
CA SER A 122 12.05 -6.16 -3.99
C SER A 122 11.63 -7.32 -4.89
N TRP A 123 10.44 -7.21 -5.48
CA TRP A 123 9.88 -8.23 -6.35
C TRP A 123 9.04 -7.59 -7.47
N GLN A 124 8.61 -8.44 -8.40
CA GLN A 124 7.62 -8.08 -9.41
C GLN A 124 6.60 -9.22 -9.53
N TYR A 125 5.36 -8.91 -9.92
CA TYR A 125 4.38 -9.90 -10.33
C TYR A 125 4.82 -10.62 -11.61
N LYS A 126 4.36 -11.85 -11.79
CA LYS A 126 4.70 -12.67 -12.98
C LYS A 126 4.15 -12.08 -14.28
N ASN A 127 3.00 -11.41 -14.21
CA ASN A 127 2.26 -10.91 -15.36
C ASN A 127 2.23 -9.38 -15.44
N GLU A 128 3.19 -8.70 -14.81
CA GLU A 128 3.32 -7.24 -14.90
C GLU A 128 4.50 -6.83 -15.78
N ASN A 129 4.54 -5.54 -16.13
CA ASN A 129 5.66 -4.98 -16.87
C ASN A 129 6.97 -5.15 -16.08
N THR A 130 8.03 -5.63 -16.73
CA THR A 130 9.33 -5.91 -16.10
C THR A 130 10.06 -4.68 -15.57
N SER A 131 9.63 -3.46 -15.94
CA SER A 131 10.14 -2.23 -15.34
C SER A 131 9.53 -1.91 -13.98
N ILE A 132 8.41 -2.53 -13.62
CA ILE A 132 7.71 -2.30 -12.35
C ILE A 132 8.39 -3.11 -11.25
N ARG A 133 8.66 -2.45 -10.12
CA ARG A 133 9.23 -3.08 -8.93
C ARG A 133 8.41 -2.70 -7.72
N HIS A 134 8.00 -3.71 -6.98
CA HIS A 134 7.39 -3.58 -5.67
C HIS A 134 8.43 -3.87 -4.58
N ILE A 135 8.13 -3.45 -3.36
CA ILE A 135 8.92 -3.73 -2.17
C ILE A 135 7.98 -4.15 -1.05
N GLY A 136 8.34 -5.22 -0.34
CA GLY A 136 7.59 -5.67 0.81
C GLY A 136 7.98 -7.09 1.24
N PRO A 137 7.39 -7.57 2.34
CA PRO A 137 7.51 -8.96 2.75
C PRO A 137 6.66 -9.87 1.85
N MET A 138 7.00 -11.15 1.85
CA MET A 138 6.08 -12.17 1.36
C MET A 138 4.99 -12.43 2.41
N ALA A 139 3.77 -12.72 1.97
CA ALA A 139 2.63 -12.94 2.87
C ALA A 139 2.85 -14.13 3.82
N GLN A 140 3.56 -15.16 3.38
CA GLN A 140 3.86 -16.35 4.19
C GLN A 140 4.78 -16.00 5.37
N ASP A 141 5.82 -15.22 5.12
CA ASP A 141 6.75 -14.77 6.16
C ASP A 141 6.04 -13.84 7.15
N PHE A 142 5.17 -12.96 6.64
CA PHE A 142 4.35 -12.07 7.48
C PHE A 142 3.40 -12.86 8.38
N ALA A 143 2.64 -13.81 7.82
CA ALA A 143 1.71 -14.66 8.56
C ALA A 143 2.44 -15.54 9.59
N ALA A 144 3.59 -16.11 9.24
CA ALA A 144 4.41 -16.88 10.17
C ALA A 144 4.96 -16.02 11.33
N THR A 145 5.29 -14.76 11.07
CA THR A 145 5.86 -13.84 12.06
C THR A 145 4.80 -13.29 13.01
N PHE A 146 3.66 -12.82 12.50
CA PHE A 146 2.68 -12.08 13.30
C PHE A 146 1.40 -12.87 13.63
N GLN A 147 1.13 -13.97 12.92
CA GLN A 147 -0.02 -14.84 13.16
C GLN A 147 -1.37 -14.08 13.12
N VAL A 148 -1.47 -13.12 12.20
CA VAL A 148 -2.69 -12.32 11.95
C VAL A 148 -3.15 -12.49 10.50
N GLY A 149 -4.39 -12.11 10.23
CA GLY A 149 -5.02 -12.24 8.93
C GLY A 149 -5.70 -13.59 8.71
N GLU A 150 -6.41 -13.70 7.59
CA GLU A 150 -7.22 -14.87 7.23
C GLU A 150 -6.47 -15.88 6.33
N SER A 151 -5.29 -15.53 5.83
CA SER A 151 -4.56 -16.28 4.81
C SER A 151 -3.06 -15.99 4.84
N ASP A 152 -2.25 -16.97 4.46
CA ASP A 152 -0.80 -16.83 4.25
C ASP A 152 -0.43 -16.37 2.82
N ARG A 153 -1.44 -16.07 2.00
CA ARG A 153 -1.26 -15.64 0.59
C ARG A 153 -1.52 -14.17 0.37
N THR A 154 -2.11 -13.49 1.34
CA THR A 154 -2.44 -12.07 1.29
C THR A 154 -2.04 -11.43 2.60
N ILE A 155 -1.63 -10.16 2.53
CA ILE A 155 -1.46 -9.33 3.71
C ILE A 155 -2.63 -8.36 3.68
N ASN A 156 -3.51 -8.43 4.68
CA ASN A 156 -4.55 -7.42 4.81
C ASN A 156 -3.87 -6.08 5.11
N ILE A 157 -4.24 -5.03 4.38
CA ILE A 157 -3.63 -3.71 4.55
C ILE A 157 -3.80 -3.19 5.98
N VAL A 158 -4.89 -3.54 6.68
CA VAL A 158 -5.09 -3.17 8.10
C VAL A 158 -4.06 -3.82 9.00
N ASP A 159 -3.76 -5.10 8.77
CA ASP A 159 -2.78 -5.84 9.56
C ASP A 159 -1.38 -5.27 9.30
N GLY A 160 -1.03 -5.03 8.02
CA GLY A 160 0.24 -4.42 7.65
C GLY A 160 0.43 -3.02 8.25
N MET A 161 -0.62 -2.18 8.22
CA MET A 161 -0.62 -0.85 8.84
C MET A 161 -0.50 -0.95 10.37
N GLY A 162 -1.28 -1.84 11.01
CA GLY A 162 -1.27 -2.03 12.45
C GLY A 162 0.11 -2.47 12.97
N VAL A 163 0.72 -3.46 12.32
CA VAL A 163 2.09 -3.90 12.62
C VAL A 163 3.10 -2.77 12.44
N SER A 164 3.00 -2.00 11.34
CA SER A 164 3.91 -0.89 11.07
C SER A 164 3.82 0.20 12.15
N LEU A 165 2.61 0.59 12.53
CA LEU A 165 2.37 1.60 13.58
C LEU A 165 2.85 1.13 14.95
N ALA A 166 2.59 -0.13 15.32
CA ALA A 166 3.08 -0.71 16.57
C ALA A 166 4.61 -0.78 16.61
N ALA A 167 5.27 -1.10 15.49
CA ALA A 167 6.73 -1.08 15.40
C ALA A 167 7.30 0.34 15.56
N ILE A 168 6.67 1.36 14.96
CA ILE A 168 7.08 2.77 15.13
C ILE A 168 6.95 3.21 16.58
N GLN A 169 5.85 2.84 17.25
CA GLN A 169 5.67 3.12 18.68
C GLN A 169 6.75 2.45 19.54
N ALA A 170 7.07 1.18 19.26
CA ALA A 170 8.12 0.45 19.94
C ALA A 170 9.51 1.10 19.74
N LEU A 171 9.82 1.54 18.51
CA LEU A 171 11.06 2.27 18.22
C LEU A 171 11.15 3.57 19.00
N TYR A 172 10.06 4.34 19.09
CA TYR A 172 10.01 5.59 19.86
C TYR A 172 10.24 5.35 21.36
N GLN A 173 9.66 4.27 21.91
CA GLN A 173 9.90 3.87 23.30
C GLN A 173 11.37 3.48 23.53
N LEU A 174 11.95 2.68 22.63
CA LEU A 174 13.34 2.27 22.70
C LEU A 174 14.30 3.46 22.62
N MET A 175 14.01 4.43 21.76
CA MET A 175 14.80 5.67 21.64
C MET A 175 14.83 6.45 22.95
N GLN A 176 13.66 6.68 23.58
CA GLN A 176 13.57 7.37 24.87
C GLN A 176 14.33 6.63 25.99
N GLN A 177 14.23 5.30 26.01
CA GLN A 177 14.98 4.48 26.96
C GLN A 177 16.49 4.64 26.76
N LYS A 178 16.95 4.65 25.51
CA LYS A 178 18.37 4.84 25.18
C LYS A 178 18.86 6.24 25.52
N ASP A 179 18.07 7.28 25.28
CA ASP A 179 18.42 8.65 25.67
C ASP A 179 18.56 8.79 27.19
N SER A 180 17.67 8.15 27.95
CA SER A 180 17.75 8.12 29.41
C SER A 180 19.03 7.44 29.90
N GLN A 181 19.37 6.27 29.33
CA GLN A 181 20.61 5.55 29.64
C GLN A 181 21.86 6.38 29.29
N ILE A 182 21.87 7.07 28.15
CA ILE A 182 22.98 7.94 27.75
C ILE A 182 23.16 9.10 28.74
N ASN A 183 22.07 9.70 29.20
CA ASN A 183 22.13 10.81 30.16
C ASN A 183 22.63 10.35 31.53
N GLU A 184 22.19 9.19 32.00
CA GLU A 184 22.67 8.57 33.25
C GLU A 184 24.17 8.28 33.18
N LEU A 185 24.62 7.58 32.14
CA LEU A 185 26.04 7.27 31.93
C LEU A 185 26.90 8.54 31.81
N ARG A 186 26.40 9.59 31.17
CA ARG A 186 27.08 10.90 31.10
C ARG A 186 27.22 11.54 32.48
N SER A 187 26.20 11.44 33.33
CA SER A 187 26.22 11.95 34.70
C SER A 187 27.26 11.21 35.54
N GLU A 188 27.26 9.88 35.51
CA GLU A 188 28.24 9.04 36.23
C GLU A 188 29.68 9.32 35.78
N LEU A 189 29.90 9.42 34.47
CA LEU A 189 31.22 9.78 33.93
C LEU A 189 31.68 11.17 34.39
N HIS A 190 30.75 12.12 34.54
CA HIS A 190 31.09 13.45 35.05
C HIS A 190 31.49 13.38 36.54
N GLN A 191 30.72 12.64 37.35
CA GLN A 191 31.03 12.44 38.77
C GLN A 191 32.36 11.73 38.99
N LEU A 192 32.64 10.66 38.25
CA LEU A 192 33.90 9.94 38.37
C LEU A 192 35.11 10.81 37.97
N LYS A 193 34.97 11.61 36.91
CA LYS A 193 36.00 12.56 36.52
C LYS A 193 36.28 13.60 37.61
N GLN A 194 35.24 14.09 38.30
CA GLN A 194 35.40 15.00 39.43
C GLN A 194 36.10 14.35 40.63
N GLN A 195 35.89 13.05 40.87
CA GLN A 195 36.55 12.32 41.96
C GLN A 195 38.03 12.01 41.69
N MET A 196 38.45 12.01 40.43
CA MET A 196 39.83 11.76 40.02
C MET A 196 40.70 13.03 39.94
N HIS A 197 40.11 14.22 40.08
CA HIS A 197 40.82 15.50 40.15
C HIS A 197 40.90 15.98 41.60
#